data_AF-A0A0L0P7X9-F1
#
_entry.id   AF-A0A0L0P7X9-F1
#
_cell.length_a   1.000
_cell.length_b   1.000
_cell.length_c   1.000
_cell.angle_alpha   90.00
_cell.angle_beta   90.00
_cell.angle_gamma   90.00
#
_symmetry.space_group_name_H-M   'P 1'
#
loop_
_entity.id
_entity.type
_entity.pdbx_description
1 polymer ?
#
loop_
_entity_poly.entity_id
_entity_poly.type
_entity_poly.pdbx_seq_one_letter_code
_entity_poly.pdbx_strand_id
1 'polypeptide(L)'
;MPYPKKPVPHKQERISKSRAAKASLMTGFTVVCFLIFIYHLYWAVLAINGRRFGSLLPSLTIAVGSLALSAFVMIRILLFCETRLLSNDIDADHKKYL
;
A
#
# COMPACT_ATOMS: atom_id res chain seq x y z
N MET A 1 -13.25 -12.25 45.47
CA MET A 1 -14.16 -11.22 44.93
C MET A 1 -13.83 -11.03 43.45
N PRO A 2 -14.75 -11.28 42.51
CA PRO A 2 -14.51 -10.96 41.11
C PRO A 2 -14.78 -9.47 40.87
N TYR A 3 -13.81 -8.75 40.32
CA TYR A 3 -13.98 -7.35 39.92
C TYR A 3 -15.05 -7.24 38.81
N PRO A 4 -15.96 -6.24 38.87
CA PRO A 4 -16.93 -6.03 37.81
C PRO A 4 -16.20 -5.60 36.53
N LYS A 5 -16.33 -6.39 35.46
CA LYS A 5 -15.92 -5.99 34.10
C LYS A 5 -16.74 -4.77 33.72
N LYS A 6 -16.12 -3.59 33.68
CA LYS A 6 -16.75 -2.39 33.11
C LYS A 6 -17.17 -2.69 31.67
N PRO A 7 -18.43 -2.43 31.27
CA PRO A 7 -18.84 -2.62 29.89
C PRO A 7 -18.01 -1.67 29.03
N VAL A 8 -17.20 -2.24 28.13
CA VAL A 8 -16.48 -1.49 27.11
C VAL A 8 -17.55 -0.76 26.29
N PRO A 9 -17.50 0.57 26.12
CA PRO A 9 -18.52 1.26 25.36
C PRO A 9 -18.51 0.70 23.92
N HIS A 10 -19.64 0.19 23.46
CA HIS A 10 -19.83 -0.44 22.13
C HIS A 10 -19.23 0.37 20.96
N LYS A 11 -19.08 1.68 21.14
CA LYS A 11 -18.47 2.61 20.17
C LYS A 11 -16.95 2.40 20.03
N GLN A 12 -16.21 2.11 21.10
CA GLN A 12 -14.76 1.82 21.04
C GLN A 12 -14.46 0.52 20.30
N GLU A 13 -15.31 -0.51 20.47
CA GLU A 13 -15.14 -1.80 19.79
C GLU A 13 -15.39 -1.69 18.28
N ARG A 14 -16.40 -0.91 17.84
CA ARG A 14 -16.64 -0.63 16.42
C ARG A 14 -15.51 0.18 15.77
N ILE A 15 -14.93 1.15 16.49
CA ILE A 15 -13.79 1.95 16.01
C ILE A 15 -12.53 1.08 15.88
N SER A 16 -12.29 0.16 16.82
CA SER A 16 -11.18 -0.80 16.76
C SER A 16 -11.30 -1.77 15.58
N LYS A 17 -12.49 -2.33 15.33
CA LYS A 17 -12.74 -3.21 14.17
C LYS A 17 -12.59 -2.48 12.83
N SER A 18 -13.09 -1.23 12.74
CA SER A 18 -12.90 -0.36 11.57
C SER A 18 -11.42 -0.10 11.27
N ARG A 19 -10.63 0.24 12.31
CA ARG A 19 -9.17 0.46 12.18
C ARG A 19 -8.43 -0.79 11.74
N ALA A 20 -8.72 -1.94 12.36
CA ALA A 20 -8.09 -3.20 12.01
C ALA A 20 -8.42 -3.63 10.56
N ALA A 21 -9.66 -3.44 10.12
CA ALA A 21 -10.07 -3.71 8.75
C ALA A 21 -9.36 -2.79 7.73
N LYS A 22 -9.27 -1.48 8.01
CA LYS A 22 -8.54 -0.53 7.14
C LYS A 22 -7.04 -0.83 7.08
N ALA A 23 -6.42 -1.15 8.21
CA ALA A 23 -5.01 -1.55 8.27
C ALA A 23 -4.77 -2.86 7.51
N SER A 24 -5.63 -3.86 7.67
CA SER A 24 -5.56 -5.11 6.92
C SER A 24 -5.73 -4.89 5.41
N LEU A 25 -6.66 -4.01 5.01
CA LEU A 25 -6.87 -3.64 3.61
C LEU A 25 -5.64 -2.91 3.04
N MET A 26 -5.05 -1.98 3.79
CA MET A 26 -3.82 -1.29 3.37
C MET A 26 -2.64 -2.25 3.25
N THR A 27 -2.50 -3.19 4.20
CA THR A 27 -1.45 -4.21 4.15
C THR A 27 -1.65 -5.13 2.94
N GLY A 28 -2.89 -5.58 2.69
CA GLY A 28 -3.23 -6.39 1.53
C GLY A 28 -2.99 -5.65 0.21
N PHE A 29 -3.34 -4.37 0.15
CA PHE A 29 -3.06 -3.51 -1.00
C PHE A 29 -1.57 -3.37 -1.27
N THR A 30 -0.75 -3.12 -0.24
CA THR A 30 0.70 -3.07 -0.37
C THR A 30 1.28 -4.39 -0.90
N VAL A 31 0.78 -5.54 -0.42
CA VAL A 31 1.18 -6.86 -0.94
C VAL A 31 0.82 -7.01 -2.42
N VAL A 32 -0.38 -6.62 -2.83
CA VAL A 32 -0.79 -6.66 -4.25
C VAL A 32 0.11 -5.76 -5.10
N CYS A 33 0.39 -4.53 -4.65
CA CYS A 33 1.33 -3.63 -5.32
C CYS A 33 2.71 -4.28 -5.50
N PHE A 34 3.22 -4.95 -4.45
CA PHE A 34 4.50 -5.64 -4.50
C PHE A 34 4.50 -6.80 -5.50
N LEU A 35 3.43 -7.61 -5.56
CA LEU A 35 3.28 -8.69 -6.54
C LEU A 35 3.24 -8.16 -7.98
N ILE A 36 2.52 -7.06 -8.23
CA ILE A 36 2.50 -6.39 -9.53
C ILE A 36 3.92 -5.93 -9.91
N PHE A 37 4.65 -5.37 -8.95
CA PHE A 37 6.02 -4.91 -9.18
C PHE A 37 6.96 -6.06 -9.55
N ILE A 38 6.88 -7.21 -8.85
CA ILE A 38 7.66 -8.41 -9.18
C ILE A 38 7.33 -8.90 -10.60
N TYR A 39 6.04 -8.96 -10.95
CA TYR A 39 5.62 -9.35 -12.29
C TYR A 39 6.18 -8.39 -13.36
N HIS A 40 6.19 -7.08 -13.08
CA HIS A 40 6.80 -6.09 -13.96
C HIS A 40 8.32 -6.26 -14.09
N LEU A 41 9.00 -6.62 -13.00
CA LEU A 41 10.43 -6.91 -13.01
C LEU A 41 10.75 -8.12 -13.89
N TYR A 42 9.95 -9.19 -13.80
CA TYR A 42 10.06 -10.34 -14.68
C TYR A 42 9.84 -9.96 -16.15
N TRP A 43 8.80 -9.16 -16.44
CA TRP A 43 8.55 -8.64 -17.79
C TRP A 43 9.73 -7.80 -18.31
N ALA A 44 10.32 -6.96 -17.48
CA ALA A 44 11.46 -6.13 -17.86
C ALA A 44 12.69 -6.98 -18.24
N VAL A 45 12.99 -8.02 -17.47
CA VAL A 45 14.07 -8.98 -17.78
C VAL A 45 13.81 -9.67 -19.13
N LEU A 46 12.58 -10.13 -19.36
CA LEU A 46 12.18 -10.71 -20.65
C LEU A 46 12.28 -9.72 -21.81
N ALA A 47 11.87 -8.46 -21.60
CA ALA A 47 11.93 -7.43 -22.62
C ALA A 47 13.37 -7.10 -23.03
N ILE A 48 14.29 -7.10 -22.07
CA ILE A 48 15.73 -6.89 -22.29
C ILE A 48 16.34 -8.08 -23.03
N ASN A 49 16.14 -9.31 -22.52
CA ASN A 49 16.70 -10.52 -23.14
C ASN A 49 16.16 -10.78 -24.55
N GLY A 50 14.86 -10.56 -24.74
CA GLY A 50 14.19 -10.74 -26.03
C GLY A 50 14.46 -9.62 -27.04
N ARG A 51 15.24 -8.58 -26.67
CA ARG A 51 15.46 -7.38 -27.49
C ARG A 51 14.16 -6.82 -28.05
N ARG A 52 13.13 -6.75 -27.20
CA ARG A 52 11.75 -6.44 -27.61
C ARG A 52 11.61 -5.10 -28.34
N PHE A 53 12.56 -4.20 -28.12
CA PHE A 53 12.63 -2.87 -28.74
C PHE A 53 13.76 -2.76 -29.77
N GLY A 54 14.09 -3.87 -30.45
CA GLY A 54 15.00 -3.94 -31.58
C GLY A 54 16.45 -4.25 -31.16
N SER A 55 17.08 -3.37 -30.40
CA SER A 55 18.45 -3.57 -29.90
C SER A 55 18.51 -3.55 -28.37
N LEU A 56 19.67 -3.90 -27.82
CA LEU A 56 19.85 -4.04 -26.37
C LEU A 56 19.70 -2.71 -25.63
N LEU A 57 20.24 -1.63 -26.20
CA LEU A 57 20.22 -0.29 -25.59
C LEU A 57 18.79 0.26 -25.43
N PRO A 58 17.96 0.34 -26.49
CA PRO A 58 16.56 0.76 -26.36
C PRO A 58 15.75 -0.16 -25.44
N SER A 59 15.99 -1.47 -25.52
CA SER A 59 15.28 -2.43 -24.68
C SER A 59 15.61 -2.25 -23.20
N LEU A 60 16.87 -1.98 -22.87
CA LEU A 60 17.32 -1.66 -21.53
C LEU A 60 16.73 -0.33 -21.06
N THR A 61 16.86 0.74 -21.84
CA THR A 61 16.38 2.08 -21.47
C THR A 61 14.87 2.09 -21.24
N ILE A 62 14.09 1.45 -22.11
CA ILE A 62 12.63 1.40 -21.97
C ILE A 62 12.23 0.51 -20.79
N ALA A 63 12.81 -0.68 -20.65
CA ALA A 63 12.48 -1.59 -19.56
C ALA A 63 12.83 -0.97 -18.19
N VAL A 64 14.04 -0.42 -18.04
CA VAL A 64 14.47 0.25 -16.80
C VAL A 64 13.65 1.52 -16.54
N GLY A 65 13.39 2.33 -17.58
CA GLY A 65 12.57 3.53 -17.47
C GLY A 65 11.13 3.22 -17.04
N SER A 66 10.52 2.17 -17.60
CA SER A 66 9.18 1.72 -17.22
C SER A 66 9.13 1.20 -15.78
N LEU A 67 10.18 0.51 -15.32
CA LEU A 67 10.30 0.06 -13.93
C LEU A 67 10.43 1.25 -12.97
N ALA A 68 11.28 2.22 -13.28
CA ALA A 68 11.47 3.41 -12.47
C ALA A 68 10.18 4.24 -12.36
N LEU A 69 9.49 4.44 -13.48
CA LEU A 69 8.21 5.14 -13.51
C LEU A 69 7.15 4.39 -12.69
N SER A 70 7.07 3.06 -12.85
CA SER A 70 6.11 2.24 -12.10
C SER A 70 6.38 2.28 -10.60
N ALA A 71 7.65 2.21 -10.18
CA ALA A 71 8.04 2.35 -8.78
C ALA A 71 7.63 3.73 -8.23
N PHE A 72 7.90 4.80 -8.98
CA PHE A 72 7.51 6.16 -8.59
C PHE A 72 5.99 6.29 -8.41
N VAL A 73 5.20 5.83 -9.38
CA VAL A 73 3.73 5.86 -9.32
C VAL A 73 3.23 5.04 -8.13
N MET A 74 3.78 3.83 -7.92
CA MET A 74 3.39 2.97 -6.80
C MET A 74 3.64 3.63 -5.45
N ILE A 75 4.81 4.26 -5.26
CA ILE A 75 5.14 5.00 -4.04
C ILE A 75 4.15 6.15 -3.82
N ARG A 76 3.83 6.91 -4.88
CA ARG A 76 2.87 8.04 -4.79
C ARG A 76 1.47 7.56 -4.44
N ILE A 77 1.02 6.44 -5.00
CA ILE A 77 -0.27 5.84 -4.67
C ILE A 77 -0.28 5.33 -3.22
N LEU A 78 0.76 4.64 -2.77
CA LEU A 78 0.87 4.16 -1.40
C LEU A 78 0.84 5.31 -0.40
N LEU A 79 1.62 6.38 -0.64
CA LEU A 79 1.61 7.60 0.18
C LEU A 79 0.24 8.30 0.16
N PHE A 80 -0.44 8.33 -0.98
CA PHE A 80 -1.78 8.90 -1.08
C PHE A 80 -2.80 8.07 -0.30
N CYS A 81 -2.73 6.74 -0.40
CA CYS A 81 -3.57 5.83 0.37
C CYS A 81 -3.30 6.00 1.87
N GLU A 82 -2.04 6.01 2.30
CA GLU A 82 -1.66 6.24 3.70
C GLU A 82 -2.20 7.58 4.21
N THR A 83 -1.94 8.69 3.51
CA THR A 83 -2.39 10.01 3.95
C THR A 83 -3.92 10.13 4.00
N ARG A 84 -4.66 9.53 3.06
CA ARG A 84 -6.13 9.61 3.05
C ARG A 84 -6.82 8.60 3.98
N LEU A 85 -6.27 7.40 4.15
CA LEU A 85 -6.86 6.34 4.98
C LEU A 85 -6.39 6.39 6.44
N LEU A 86 -5.12 6.74 6.70
CA LEU A 86 -4.51 6.74 8.03
C LEU A 86 -4.60 8.12 8.71
N SER A 87 -4.26 9.20 8.00
CA SER A 87 -4.15 10.54 8.63
C SER A 87 -5.50 11.12 9.05
N ASN A 88 -6.56 10.88 8.26
CA ASN A 88 -7.92 11.31 8.62
C ASN A 88 -8.46 10.66 9.90
N ASP A 89 -7.99 9.47 10.26
CA ASP A 89 -8.42 8.78 11.50
C ASP A 89 -7.54 9.14 12.72
N ILE A 90 -6.32 9.67 12.52
CA ILE A 90 -5.47 10.17 13.63
C ILE A 90 -6.00 11.51 14.14
N ASP A 91 -6.38 12.43 13.26
CA ASP A 91 -6.99 13.71 13.65
C ASP A 91 -8.35 13.51 14.36
N ALA A 92 -9.12 12.52 13.93
CA ALA A 92 -10.39 12.14 14.57
C ALA A 92 -10.22 11.51 15.97
N ASP A 93 -9.10 10.84 16.23
CA ASP A 93 -8.76 10.30 17.57
C ASP A 93 -8.22 11.41 18.47
N HIS A 94 -7.45 12.38 17.95
CA HIS A 94 -6.91 13.49 18.74
C HIS A 94 -8.00 14.45 19.26
N LYS A 95 -9.06 14.70 18.47
CA LYS A 95 -10.24 15.46 18.92
C LYS A 95 -11.13 14.72 19.93
N LYS A 96 -10.88 13.44 20.21
CA LYS A 96 -11.65 12.67 21.19
C LYS A 96 -11.10 12.77 22.62
N TYR A 97 -9.89 13.30 22.77
CA TYR A 97 -9.21 13.48 24.06
C TYR A 97 -9.01 14.96 24.46
N LEU A 98 -9.59 15.88 23.67
CA LEU A 98 -9.89 17.26 24.06
C LEU A 98 -11.41 17.36 24.31
#